data_AF-A0A7X0V2Z9-F1
#
_entry.id   AF-A0A7X0V2Z9-F1
#
_cell.length_a   1.000
_cell.length_b   1.000
_cell.length_c   1.000
_cell.angle_alpha   90.00
_cell.angle_beta   90.00
_cell.angle_gamma   90.00
#
_symmetry.space_group_name_H-M   'P 1'
#
loop_
_entity.id
_entity.type
_entity.pdbx_description
1 polymer ?
#
loop_
_entity_poly.entity_id
_entity_poly.type
_entity_poly.pdbx_seq_one_letter_code
_entity_poly.pdbx_strand_id
1 'polypeptide(L)'
;MQNISFEFLQILLFILIVAGNILGYKIKAILRNKGYEVSYWIHRKDGSKFRELIKQEADPTLKSKYRLMYWSEIAVSIVFVAVFILMIYNLP
;
A
#
# COMPACT_ATOMS: atom_id res chain seq x y z
N MET A 1 12.40 15.09 24.80
CA MET A 1 11.61 14.53 23.67
C MET A 1 11.29 15.70 22.74
N GLN A 2 11.65 15.62 21.46
CA GLN A 2 11.23 16.65 20.49
C GLN A 2 9.72 16.47 20.23
N ASN A 3 8.94 17.53 20.40
CA ASN A 3 7.55 17.54 19.97
C ASN A 3 7.54 17.45 18.44
N ILE A 4 7.02 16.35 17.91
CA ILE A 4 6.75 16.23 16.47
C ILE A 4 5.64 17.23 16.14
N SER A 5 5.86 18.13 15.18
CA SER A 5 4.85 19.12 14.84
C SER A 5 3.65 18.46 14.16
N PHE A 6 2.46 18.96 14.46
CA PHE A 6 1.21 18.49 13.86
C PHE A 6 1.23 18.61 12.32
N GLU A 7 1.77 19.72 11.81
CA GLU A 7 1.97 19.98 10.38
C GLU A 7 2.83 18.90 9.71
N PHE A 8 3.89 18.44 10.39
CA PHE A 8 4.74 17.37 9.86
C PHE A 8 3.97 16.05 9.73
N LEU A 9 3.12 15.70 10.71
CA LEU A 9 2.27 14.52 10.65
C LEU A 9 1.28 14.59 9.49
N GLN A 10 0.71 15.77 9.20
CA GLN A 10 -0.17 15.98 8.05
C GLN A 10 0.55 15.75 6.72
N ILE A 11 1.77 16.30 6.57
CA ILE A 11 2.59 16.09 5.36
C ILE A 11 2.91 14.60 5.20
N LEU A 12 3.29 13.92 6.28
CA LEU A 12 3.54 12.47 6.24
C LEU A 12 2.30 11.68 5.82
N LEU A 13 1.12 11.99 6.36
CA LEU A 13 -0.13 11.36 5.94
C LEU A 13 -0.39 11.56 4.46
N PHE A 14 -0.22 12.79 3.96
CA PHE A 14 -0.39 13.08 2.54
C PHE A 14 0.55 12.24 1.67
N ILE A 15 1.83 12.15 2.04
CA ILE A 15 2.82 11.32 1.32
C ILE A 15 2.40 9.84 1.33
N LEU A 16 1.95 9.32 2.47
CA LEU A 16 1.52 7.93 2.61
C LEU A 16 0.27 7.63 1.77
N ILE A 17 -0.69 8.55 1.72
CA ILE A 17 -1.87 8.43 0.86
C ILE A 17 -1.45 8.37 -0.61
N VAL A 18 -0.58 9.27 -1.07
CA VAL A 18 -0.10 9.28 -2.45
C VAL A 18 0.66 7.99 -2.77
N ALA A 19 1.60 7.58 -1.90
CA ALA A 19 2.38 6.36 -2.08
C ALA A 19 1.49 5.10 -2.11
N GLY A 20 0.53 5.00 -1.20
CA GLY A 20 -0.42 3.89 -1.13
C GLY A 20 -1.29 3.80 -2.39
N ASN A 21 -1.78 4.94 -2.89
CA ASN A 21 -2.53 4.98 -4.14
C ASN A 21 -1.67 4.54 -5.33
N ILE A 22 -0.44 5.04 -5.46
CA ILE A 22 0.48 4.65 -6.55
C ILE A 22 0.74 3.14 -6.52
N LEU A 23 1.02 2.57 -5.34
CA LEU A 23 1.23 1.13 -5.19
C LEU A 23 -0.03 0.34 -5.56
N GLY A 24 -1.20 0.74 -5.06
CA GLY A 24 -2.48 0.12 -5.39
C GLY A 24 -2.79 0.15 -6.88
N TYR A 25 -2.54 1.28 -7.56
CA TYR A 25 -2.71 1.39 -9.01
C TYR A 25 -1.77 0.45 -9.77
N LYS A 26 -0.51 0.33 -9.35
CA LYS A 26 0.45 -0.60 -9.98
C LYS A 26 0.01 -2.06 -9.80
N ILE A 27 -0.46 -2.43 -8.62
CA ILE A 27 -0.97 -3.78 -8.34
C ILE A 27 -2.19 -4.08 -9.22
N LYS A 28 -3.16 -3.15 -9.30
CA LYS A 28 -4.32 -3.28 -10.19
C LYS A 28 -3.92 -3.41 -11.66
N ALA A 29 -2.94 -2.63 -12.12
CA ALA A 29 -2.44 -2.73 -13.49
C ALA A 29 -1.82 -4.11 -13.78
N ILE A 30 -1.01 -4.64 -12.86
CA ILE A 30 -0.40 -5.97 -13.00
C ILE A 30 -1.49 -7.06 -13.03
N LEU A 31 -2.44 -7.01 -12.10
CA LEU A 31 -3.57 -7.94 -12.04
C LEU A 31 -4.38 -7.92 -13.34
N ARG A 32 -4.72 -6.73 -13.84
CA ARG A 32 -5.43 -6.56 -15.11
C ARG A 32 -4.64 -7.14 -16.29
N ASN A 33 -3.35 -6.88 -16.36
CA ASN A 33 -2.47 -7.40 -17.42
C ASN A 33 -2.35 -8.94 -17.39
N LYS A 34 -2.57 -9.55 -16.23
CA LYS A 34 -2.60 -11.01 -16.04
C LYS A 34 -4.00 -11.61 -16.18
N GLY A 35 -4.99 -10.82 -16.62
CA GLY A 35 -6.35 -11.29 -16.90
C GLY A 35 -7.28 -11.32 -15.68
N TYR A 36 -6.87 -10.80 -14.52
CA TYR A 36 -7.75 -10.72 -13.37
C TYR A 36 -8.73 -9.55 -13.51
N GLU A 37 -9.99 -9.79 -13.17
CA GLU A 37 -10.95 -8.69 -12.96
C GLU A 37 -10.50 -7.82 -11.78
N VAL A 38 -10.30 -6.54 -12.03
CA VAL A 38 -9.95 -5.54 -11.01
C VAL A 38 -11.09 -4.53 -10.89
N SER A 39 -11.44 -4.19 -9.66
CA SER A 39 -12.40 -3.11 -9.40
C SER A 39 -11.65 -1.87 -8.94
N TYR A 40 -11.89 -0.74 -9.60
CA TYR A 40 -11.32 0.53 -9.14
C TYR A 40 -11.95 1.00 -7.81
N TRP A 41 -13.14 0.49 -7.48
CA TRP A 41 -13.92 0.89 -6.30
C TRP A 41 -13.79 -0.07 -5.11
N ILE A 42 -13.47 -1.36 -5.33
CA ILE A 42 -13.43 -2.39 -4.28
C ILE A 42 -12.02 -2.94 -4.12
N HIS A 43 -11.28 -2.41 -3.14
CA HIS A 43 -9.87 -2.76 -2.90
C HIS A 43 -9.66 -4.11 -2.19
N ARG A 44 -10.65 -4.61 -1.44
CA ARG A 44 -10.47 -5.82 -0.60
C ARG A 44 -10.12 -7.08 -1.38
N LYS A 45 -10.58 -7.22 -2.63
CA LYS A 45 -10.36 -8.43 -3.43
C LYS A 45 -8.99 -8.44 -4.13
N ASP A 46 -8.39 -7.28 -4.35
CA ASP A 46 -7.16 -7.15 -5.13
C ASP A 46 -5.93 -7.70 -4.41
N GLY A 47 -5.83 -7.47 -3.09
CA GLY A 47 -4.72 -7.99 -2.28
C GLY A 47 -4.65 -9.53 -2.27
N SER A 48 -5.80 -10.21 -2.16
CA SER A 48 -5.85 -11.68 -2.21
C SER A 48 -5.47 -12.21 -3.59
N LYS A 49 -6.03 -11.61 -4.65
CA LYS A 49 -5.69 -11.95 -6.05
C LYS A 49 -4.20 -11.73 -6.33
N PHE A 50 -3.61 -10.66 -5.81
CA PHE A 50 -2.19 -10.38 -6.01
C PHE A 50 -1.29 -11.37 -5.27
N ARG A 51 -1.69 -11.79 -4.06
CA ARG A 51 -1.03 -12.87 -3.33
C ARG A 51 -1.12 -14.20 -4.08
N GLU A 52 -2.25 -14.51 -4.70
CA GLU A 52 -2.40 -15.70 -5.55
C GLU A 52 -1.51 -15.63 -6.79
N LEU A 53 -1.48 -14.49 -7.48
CA LEU A 53 -0.60 -14.25 -8.62
C LEU A 53 0.87 -14.47 -8.25
N ILE A 54 1.32 -13.97 -7.10
CA ILE A 54 2.68 -14.20 -6.58
C ILE A 54 2.98 -15.70 -6.42
N LYS A 55 2.03 -16.49 -5.96
CA LYS A 55 2.23 -17.94 -5.77
C LYS A 55 2.37 -18.65 -7.11
N GLN A 56 1.56 -18.25 -8.09
CA GLN A 56 1.49 -18.83 -9.42
C GLN A 56 2.62 -18.36 -10.36
N GLU A 57 3.28 -17.23 -10.07
CA GLU A 57 4.37 -16.71 -10.91
C GLU A 57 5.57 -17.68 -10.91
N ALA A 58 5.96 -18.09 -12.11
CA ALA A 58 7.04 -19.04 -12.35
C ALA A 58 8.40 -18.34 -12.42
N ASP A 59 8.44 -17.11 -12.94
CA ASP A 59 9.66 -16.32 -13.00
C ASP A 59 10.07 -15.86 -11.58
N PRO A 60 11.24 -16.31 -11.05
CA PRO A 60 11.68 -15.96 -9.71
C PRO A 60 11.95 -14.45 -9.53
N THR A 61 12.34 -13.76 -10.59
CA THR A 61 12.63 -12.32 -10.59
C THR A 61 11.33 -11.53 -10.41
N LEU A 62 10.32 -11.84 -11.22
CA LEU A 62 8.99 -11.23 -11.11
C LEU A 62 8.34 -11.57 -9.77
N LYS A 63 8.45 -12.83 -9.33
CA LYS A 63 7.93 -13.26 -8.03
C LYS A 63 8.54 -12.50 -6.86
N SER A 64 9.85 -12.22 -6.90
CA SER A 64 10.51 -11.39 -5.89
C SER A 64 9.99 -9.95 -5.93
N LYS A 65 9.91 -9.35 -7.12
CA LYS A 65 9.40 -7.99 -7.32
C LYS A 65 7.95 -7.83 -6.83
N TYR A 66 7.07 -8.77 -7.15
CA TYR A 66 5.68 -8.74 -6.69
C TYR A 66 5.57 -8.93 -5.18
N ARG A 67 6.38 -9.81 -4.58
CA ARG A 67 6.46 -9.94 -3.11
C ARG A 67 6.88 -8.62 -2.46
N LEU A 68 7.92 -7.98 -2.99
CA LEU A 68 8.35 -6.68 -2.49
C LEU A 68 7.22 -5.66 -2.56
N MET A 69 6.53 -5.55 -3.70
CA MET A 69 5.38 -4.64 -3.85
C MET A 69 4.26 -4.93 -2.84
N TYR A 70 3.91 -6.19 -2.63
CA TYR A 70 2.89 -6.60 -1.67
C TYR A 70 3.27 -6.23 -0.23
N TRP A 71 4.52 -6.47 0.16
CA TRP A 71 5.02 -6.08 1.47
C TRP A 71 5.15 -4.56 1.63
N SER A 72 5.50 -3.82 0.57
CA SER A 72 5.50 -2.36 0.58
C SER A 72 4.09 -1.79 0.80
N GLU A 73 3.07 -2.35 0.16
CA GLU A 73 1.67 -1.93 0.37
C GLU A 73 1.23 -2.14 1.83
N ILE A 74 1.57 -3.30 2.42
CA ILE A 74 1.32 -3.57 3.84
C ILE A 74 2.08 -2.59 4.73
N ALA A 75 3.37 -2.34 4.45
CA ALA A 75 4.18 -1.43 5.25
C ALA A 75 3.63 0.00 5.21
N VAL A 76 3.25 0.51 4.02
CA VAL A 76 2.60 1.82 3.88
C VAL A 76 1.30 1.88 4.69
N SER A 77 0.50 0.82 4.66
CA SER A 77 -0.75 0.74 5.43
C SER A 77 -0.51 0.79 6.94
N ILE A 78 0.50 0.06 7.44
CA ILE A 78 0.88 0.06 8.87
C ILE A 78 1.39 1.43 9.29
N VAL A 79 2.29 2.03 8.51
CA VAL A 79 2.86 3.35 8.81
C VAL A 79 1.76 4.42 8.76
N PHE A 80 0.82 4.33 7.81
CA PHE A 80 -0.35 5.21 7.74
C PHE A 80 -1.16 5.16 9.04
N VAL A 81 -1.51 3.95 9.51
CA VAL A 81 -2.25 3.78 10.77
C VAL A 81 -1.45 4.34 11.96
N ALA A 82 -0.16 4.08 12.04
CA ALA A 82 0.69 4.60 13.11
C ALA A 82 0.74 6.13 13.14
N VAL A 83 0.96 6.78 11.98
CA VAL A 83 0.98 8.25 11.86
C VAL A 83 -0.40 8.84 12.16
N PHE A 84 -1.47 8.19 11.71
CA PHE A 84 -2.84 8.65 11.98
C PHE A 84 -3.17 8.59 13.48
N ILE A 85 -2.80 7.51 14.16
CA ILE A 85 -2.95 7.37 15.62
C ILE A 85 -2.14 8.46 16.33
N LEU A 86 -0.89 8.69 15.93
CA LEU A 86 -0.06 9.76 16.50
C LEU A 86 -0.69 11.14 16.29
N MET A 87 -1.28 11.40 15.12
CA MET A 87 -1.97 12.66 14.85
C MET A 87 -3.17 12.85 15.78
N ILE A 88 -3.94 11.80 16.07
CA ILE A 88 -5.07 11.87 17.00
C ILE A 88 -4.59 12.25 18.42
N TYR A 89 -3.49 11.66 18.89
CA TYR A 89 -2.94 11.99 20.21
C TYR A 89 -2.35 13.40 20.31
N ASN A 90 -2.08 14.06 19.18
CA ASN A 90 -1.53 15.40 19.11
C ASN A 90 -2.57 16.45 18.67
N LEU A 91 -3.86 16.09 18.65
CA LEU A 91 -4.94 17.07 18.49
C LEU A 91 -4.98 18.00 19.72
N PRO A 92 -5.04 19.32 19.52
CA PRO A 92 -5.20 20.29 20.62
C PRO A 92 -6.55 20.17 21.32
#